data_AF-A0A971KHR2-F1
#
_entry.id   AF-A0A971KHR2-F1
#
_cell.length_a   1.000
_cell.length_b   1.000
_cell.length_c   1.000
_cell.angle_alpha   90.00
_cell.angle_beta   90.00
_cell.angle_gamma   90.00
#
_symmetry.space_group_name_H-M   'P 1'
#
loop_
_entity.id
_entity.type
_entity.pdbx_description
1 polymer ?
#
loop_
_entity_poly.entity_id
_entity_poly.type
_entity_poly.pdbx_seq_one_letter_code
_entity_poly.pdbx_strand_id
1 'polypeptide(L)'
;MKSFWNRMSMMLVLLVCVMPLLFAEEPLIDDSLYYEGEDGKLWVEDDTVYIEGADGTSGYYNEDSGFFETEEGNWTFEGDSMMFQATDGSDMFLSTSGPLNWPEEFAFIPKPEGTLVLQIVMPGYGSYAFQAVGQAEVDRYILQLNQAGFEELVIPELVEILAMEAADGNTETAGFYYIAQKGTLSVVIASNSDMYTVMFQPSTDLAF
;
A
#
# COMPACT_ATOMS: atom_id res chain seq x y z
N MET A 1 4.14 9.45 -22.55
CA MET A 1 5.59 9.54 -22.23
C MET A 1 5.87 9.88 -20.76
N LYS A 2 5.07 10.73 -20.10
CA LYS A 2 5.20 11.01 -18.64
C LYS A 2 5.07 9.76 -17.73
N SER A 3 4.20 8.82 -18.08
CA SER A 3 4.01 7.56 -17.32
C SER A 3 5.22 6.62 -17.33
N PHE A 4 6.13 6.71 -18.31
CA PHE A 4 7.33 5.89 -18.35
C PHE A 4 8.41 6.43 -17.41
N TRP A 5 8.49 7.76 -17.27
CA TRP A 5 9.41 8.44 -16.35
C TRP A 5 9.02 8.25 -14.88
N ASN A 6 7.72 8.32 -14.53
CA ASN A 6 7.29 8.06 -13.14
C ASN A 6 7.56 6.61 -12.69
N ARG A 7 7.45 5.63 -13.59
CA ARG A 7 7.82 4.24 -13.30
C ARG A 7 9.33 4.06 -13.19
N MET A 8 10.11 4.83 -13.95
CA MET A 8 11.56 4.80 -13.89
C MET A 8 12.08 5.41 -12.58
N SER A 9 11.51 6.52 -12.09
CA SER A 9 11.89 7.10 -10.78
C SER A 9 11.53 6.20 -9.61
N MET A 10 10.32 5.62 -9.58
CA MET A 10 9.93 4.71 -8.51
C MET A 10 10.79 3.44 -8.48
N MET A 11 11.15 2.91 -9.66
CA MET A 11 12.07 1.78 -9.79
C MET A 11 13.51 2.15 -9.44
N LEU A 12 13.94 3.40 -9.68
CA LEU A 12 15.27 3.90 -9.31
C LEU A 12 15.39 4.05 -7.79
N VAL A 13 14.38 4.61 -7.13
CA VAL A 13 14.31 4.70 -5.66
C VAL A 13 14.35 3.31 -5.04
N LEU A 14 13.55 2.36 -5.55
CA LEU A 14 13.62 0.96 -5.12
C LEU A 14 14.99 0.31 -5.38
N LEU A 15 15.64 0.58 -6.53
CA LEU A 15 16.96 0.02 -6.83
C LEU A 15 18.04 0.58 -5.90
N VAL A 16 17.99 1.87 -5.58
CA VAL A 16 18.93 2.54 -4.66
C VAL A 16 18.73 2.02 -3.23
N CYS A 17 17.49 1.77 -2.80
CA CYS A 17 17.21 1.19 -1.48
C CYS A 17 17.64 -0.28 -1.36
N VAL A 18 17.67 -1.06 -2.45
CA VAL A 18 17.96 -2.51 -2.42
C VAL A 18 19.41 -2.84 -2.76
N MET A 19 20.13 -2.00 -3.51
CA MET A 19 21.52 -2.27 -3.92
C MET A 19 22.55 -2.43 -2.79
N PRO A 20 22.43 -1.82 -1.59
CA PRO A 20 23.40 -2.05 -0.51
C PRO A 20 23.40 -3.50 0.01
N LEU A 21 22.34 -4.28 -0.25
CA LEU A 21 22.18 -5.64 0.29
C LEU A 21 22.78 -6.75 -0.59
N LEU A 22 23.20 -6.45 -1.84
CA LEU A 22 23.61 -7.50 -2.80
C LEU A 22 25.13 -7.61 -3.01
N PHE A 23 25.94 -6.70 -2.48
CA PHE A 23 27.40 -6.76 -2.63
C PHE A 23 28.13 -6.21 -1.40
N ALA A 24 28.46 -7.09 -0.45
CA ALA A 24 29.65 -6.93 0.39
C ALA A 24 29.99 -8.26 1.10
N GLU A 25 30.90 -9.05 0.51
CA GLU A 25 31.93 -9.68 1.34
C GLU A 25 32.88 -8.54 1.74
N GLU A 26 33.04 -8.31 3.05
CA GLU A 26 33.75 -7.17 3.65
C GLU A 26 35.15 -6.92 3.05
N PRO A 27 35.57 -5.64 2.97
CA PRO A 27 36.26 -5.06 4.12
C PRO A 27 35.80 -3.64 4.51
N LEU A 28 35.91 -3.37 5.81
CA LEU A 28 35.92 -2.07 6.48
C LEU A 28 36.46 -0.92 5.60
N ILE A 29 35.62 0.08 5.34
CA ILE A 29 36.03 1.41 4.90
C ILE A 29 35.42 2.41 5.90
N ASP A 30 36.28 2.97 6.74
CA ASP A 30 36.11 4.26 7.38
C ASP A 30 36.25 5.29 6.27
N ASP A 31 35.14 5.81 5.72
CA ASP A 31 35.08 7.05 4.94
C ASP A 31 33.61 7.33 4.57
N SER A 32 33.08 8.42 5.11
CA SER A 32 31.86 9.09 4.67
C SER A 32 31.75 9.12 3.14
N LEU A 33 30.79 8.38 2.57
CA LEU A 33 30.51 8.39 1.14
C LEU A 33 30.02 9.79 0.75
N TYR A 34 30.63 10.47 -0.22
CA TYR A 34 30.17 11.78 -0.71
C TYR A 34 30.25 11.85 -2.25
N TYR A 35 29.16 12.24 -2.88
CA TYR A 35 29.01 12.45 -4.31
C TYR A 35 28.33 13.79 -4.59
N GLU A 36 28.89 14.59 -5.49
CA GLU A 36 28.33 15.86 -5.96
C GLU A 36 28.52 15.98 -7.47
N GLY A 37 27.43 16.28 -8.18
CA GLY A 37 27.38 16.44 -9.63
C GLY A 37 26.37 17.50 -10.06
N GLU A 38 26.15 17.62 -11.37
CA GLU A 38 25.21 18.60 -11.93
C GLU A 38 23.76 18.38 -11.47
N ASP A 39 23.41 17.14 -11.15
CA ASP A 39 22.06 16.75 -10.73
C ASP A 39 21.84 16.86 -9.21
N GLY A 40 22.89 17.12 -8.41
CA GLY A 40 22.78 17.27 -6.96
C GLY A 40 23.89 16.58 -6.17
N LYS A 41 23.61 16.34 -4.88
CA LYS A 41 24.51 15.77 -3.89
C LYS A 41 23.89 14.54 -3.23
N LEU A 42 24.73 13.57 -2.92
CA LEU A 42 24.40 12.40 -2.10
C LEU A 42 25.57 12.15 -1.14
N TRP A 43 25.31 12.03 0.14
CA TRP A 43 26.36 11.73 1.11
C TRP A 43 25.88 10.85 2.26
N VAL A 44 26.82 10.22 2.94
CA VAL A 44 26.59 9.41 4.13
C VAL A 44 27.34 10.05 5.29
N GLU A 45 26.60 10.37 6.34
CA GLU A 45 27.14 10.80 7.63
C GLU A 45 26.59 9.83 8.67
N ASP A 46 27.51 9.23 9.45
CA ASP A 46 27.23 8.10 10.33
C ASP A 46 26.54 6.92 9.61
N ASP A 47 25.28 6.66 9.93
CA ASP A 47 24.41 5.61 9.36
C ASP A 47 23.28 6.19 8.49
N THR A 48 23.32 7.49 8.21
CA THR A 48 22.26 8.21 7.51
C THR A 48 22.72 8.63 6.11
N VAL A 49 21.94 8.24 5.10
CA VAL A 49 22.10 8.69 3.71
C VAL A 49 21.33 9.98 3.53
N TYR A 50 21.97 10.99 2.96
CA TYR A 50 21.39 12.29 2.64
C TYR A 50 21.37 12.53 1.14
N ILE A 51 20.35 13.25 0.66
CA ILE A 51 20.13 13.56 -0.76
C ILE A 51 19.73 15.04 -0.88
N GLU A 52 20.33 15.76 -1.82
CA GLU A 52 19.94 17.12 -2.21
C GLU A 52 19.99 17.22 -3.75
N GLY A 53 18.84 17.24 -4.40
CA GLY A 53 18.73 17.38 -5.85
C GLY A 53 18.85 18.83 -6.30
N ALA A 54 19.40 19.05 -7.50
CA ALA A 54 19.47 20.38 -8.12
C ALA A 54 18.07 20.94 -8.49
N ASP A 55 17.05 20.08 -8.52
CA ASP A 55 15.65 20.39 -8.75
C ASP A 55 14.89 20.81 -7.47
N GLY A 56 15.59 20.94 -6.34
CA GLY A 56 14.97 21.30 -5.06
C GLY A 56 14.43 20.11 -4.28
N THR A 57 14.58 18.89 -4.77
CA THR A 57 14.33 17.69 -3.94
C THR A 57 15.37 17.58 -2.84
N SER A 58 14.97 17.12 -1.66
CA SER A 58 15.94 16.87 -0.58
C SER A 58 15.43 15.84 0.40
N GLY A 59 16.31 15.14 1.10
CA GLY A 59 15.90 14.11 2.04
C GLY A 59 17.02 13.46 2.81
N TYR A 60 16.65 12.63 3.77
CA TYR A 60 17.54 11.67 4.40
C TYR A 60 16.84 10.33 4.62
N TYR A 61 17.65 9.29 4.82
CA TYR A 61 17.20 7.95 5.15
C TYR A 61 18.21 7.24 6.06
N ASN A 62 17.72 6.58 7.10
CA ASN A 62 18.43 5.60 7.89
C ASN A 62 17.53 4.38 8.17
N GLU A 63 18.03 3.40 8.93
CA GLU A 63 17.29 2.16 9.21
C GLU A 63 15.95 2.40 9.92
N ASP A 64 15.89 3.43 10.78
CA ASP A 64 14.72 3.70 11.63
C ASP A 64 13.73 4.68 10.98
N SER A 65 14.21 5.59 10.14
CA SER A 65 13.42 6.72 9.65
C SER A 65 13.97 7.36 8.38
N GLY A 66 13.15 8.16 7.73
CA GLY A 66 13.59 9.01 6.63
C GLY A 66 12.57 10.09 6.28
N PHE A 67 13.01 11.06 5.49
CA PHE A 67 12.12 11.93 4.75
C PHE A 67 12.64 12.18 3.35
N PHE A 68 11.73 12.49 2.42
CA PHE A 68 12.07 12.93 1.09
C PHE A 68 11.07 13.98 0.60
N GLU A 69 11.52 15.21 0.47
CA GLU A 69 10.77 16.36 -0.01
C GLU A 69 10.92 16.51 -1.53
N THR A 70 9.79 16.78 -2.18
CA THR A 70 9.68 17.02 -3.63
C THR A 70 8.71 18.16 -3.88
N GLU A 71 8.67 18.70 -5.10
CA GLU A 71 7.65 19.69 -5.49
C GLU A 71 6.21 19.16 -5.32
N GLU A 72 6.02 17.84 -5.44
CA GLU A 72 4.71 17.19 -5.35
C GLU A 72 4.28 16.96 -3.89
N GLY A 73 5.22 16.91 -2.94
CA GLY A 73 4.92 16.62 -1.54
C GLY A 73 6.10 16.02 -0.77
N ASN A 74 5.80 15.59 0.45
CA ASN A 74 6.77 15.05 1.40
C ASN A 74 6.51 13.58 1.68
N TRP A 75 7.52 12.75 1.51
CA TRP A 75 7.54 11.38 2.01
C TRP A 75 8.19 11.35 3.39
N THR A 76 7.62 10.57 4.30
CA THR A 76 8.22 10.26 5.60
C THR A 76 8.16 8.75 5.81
N PHE A 77 9.21 8.21 6.42
CA PHE A 77 9.38 6.80 6.70
C PHE A 77 9.66 6.68 8.20
N GLU A 78 8.97 5.79 8.89
CA GLU A 78 9.22 5.46 10.29
C GLU A 78 9.03 3.95 10.47
N GLY A 79 10.14 3.24 10.69
CA GLY A 79 10.20 1.79 10.71
C GLY A 79 9.61 1.17 9.44
N ASP A 80 8.46 0.52 9.57
CA ASP A 80 7.75 -0.17 8.50
C ASP A 80 6.58 0.63 7.92
N SER A 81 6.42 1.88 8.36
CA SER A 81 5.38 2.80 7.92
C SER A 81 5.93 3.88 7.01
N MET A 82 5.11 4.30 6.06
CA MET A 82 5.41 5.32 5.08
C MET A 82 4.20 6.25 4.93
N MET A 83 4.44 7.54 4.94
CA MET A 83 3.43 8.57 4.70
C MET A 83 3.88 9.48 3.57
N PHE A 84 3.00 9.74 2.62
CA PHE A 84 3.14 10.79 1.62
C PHE A 84 2.11 11.87 1.88
N GLN A 85 2.58 13.12 1.96
CA GLN A 85 1.74 14.30 2.09
C GLN A 85 1.91 15.16 0.85
N ALA A 86 0.93 15.14 -0.05
CA ALA A 86 0.99 15.91 -1.28
C ALA A 86 0.73 17.40 -1.00
N THR A 87 1.29 18.26 -1.84
CA THR A 87 1.07 19.71 -1.75
C THR A 87 -0.36 20.13 -2.08
N ASP A 88 -1.14 19.27 -2.74
CA ASP A 88 -2.57 19.48 -3.04
C ASP A 88 -3.50 19.07 -1.89
N GLY A 89 -2.94 18.57 -0.78
CA GLY A 89 -3.68 18.13 0.41
C GLY A 89 -4.18 16.69 0.34
N SER A 90 -3.78 15.91 -0.68
CA SER A 90 -3.99 14.47 -0.68
C SER A 90 -2.87 13.76 0.09
N ASP A 91 -3.26 12.87 1.00
CA ASP A 91 -2.32 12.10 1.81
C ASP A 91 -2.42 10.61 1.49
N MET A 92 -1.31 9.89 1.62
CA MET A 92 -1.30 8.43 1.54
C MET A 92 -0.49 7.86 2.70
N PHE A 93 -1.09 6.93 3.42
CA PHE A 93 -0.42 6.16 4.47
C PHE A 93 -0.31 4.69 4.04
N LEU A 94 0.87 4.11 4.24
CA LEU A 94 1.19 2.72 3.96
C LEU A 94 1.90 2.13 5.19
N SER A 95 1.50 0.94 5.65
CA SER A 95 2.27 0.21 6.65
C SER A 95 2.06 -1.30 6.52
N THR A 96 3.09 -2.09 6.82
CA THR A 96 3.02 -3.56 6.79
C THR A 96 2.76 -4.20 8.15
N SER A 97 2.89 -3.41 9.21
CA SER A 97 2.63 -3.78 10.59
C SER A 97 2.33 -2.51 11.41
N GLY A 98 1.79 -2.69 12.61
CA GLY A 98 1.39 -1.57 13.47
C GLY A 98 -0.12 -1.49 13.69
N PRO A 99 -0.59 -0.48 14.44
CA PRO A 99 -2.00 -0.34 14.76
C PRO A 99 -2.81 -0.11 13.49
N LEU A 100 -4.00 -0.70 13.44
CA LEU A 100 -4.96 -0.49 12.37
C LEU A 100 -5.37 1.00 12.34
N ASN A 101 -4.96 1.70 11.30
CA ASN A 101 -5.38 3.07 11.02
C ASN A 101 -6.75 3.01 10.35
N TRP A 102 -7.81 3.39 11.07
CA TRP A 102 -9.18 3.33 10.58
C TRP A 102 -9.78 4.73 10.59
N PRO A 103 -9.81 5.42 9.43
CA PRO A 103 -10.32 6.78 9.34
C PRO A 103 -11.75 6.95 9.89
N GLU A 104 -12.05 8.13 10.43
CA GLU A 104 -13.36 8.43 11.04
C GLU A 104 -14.50 8.32 10.02
N GLU A 105 -14.23 8.68 8.76
CA GLU A 105 -15.16 8.51 7.65
C GLU A 105 -15.58 7.05 7.43
N PHE A 106 -14.77 6.09 7.87
CA PHE A 106 -15.06 4.65 7.79
C PHE A 106 -15.57 4.08 9.13
N ALA A 107 -15.83 4.90 10.15
CA ALA A 107 -16.24 4.43 11.48
C ALA A 107 -17.56 3.65 11.50
N PHE A 108 -18.42 3.85 10.49
CA PHE A 108 -19.67 3.10 10.34
C PHE A 108 -19.50 1.70 9.73
N ILE A 109 -18.30 1.39 9.24
CA ILE A 109 -17.93 0.09 8.68
C ILE A 109 -17.37 -0.76 9.83
N PRO A 110 -17.86 -1.98 10.04
CA PRO A 110 -17.25 -2.93 10.97
C PRO A 110 -15.75 -3.09 10.68
N LYS A 111 -14.93 -3.19 11.73
CA LYS A 111 -13.49 -3.45 11.59
C LYS A 111 -13.27 -4.96 11.44
N PRO A 112 -12.50 -5.42 10.43
CA PRO A 112 -12.10 -6.81 10.33
C PRO A 112 -11.25 -7.24 11.54
N GLU A 113 -11.34 -8.52 11.88
CA GLU A 113 -10.50 -9.15 12.90
C GLU A 113 -9.34 -9.90 12.23
N GLY A 114 -8.16 -9.88 12.84
CA GLY A 114 -7.01 -10.66 12.36
C GLY A 114 -5.68 -9.93 12.53
N THR A 115 -4.61 -10.60 12.13
CA THR A 115 -3.27 -10.00 12.06
C THR A 115 -3.17 -9.16 10.79
N LEU A 116 -3.04 -7.84 10.95
CA LEU A 116 -2.81 -6.92 9.84
C LEU A 116 -1.44 -7.20 9.19
N VAL A 117 -1.40 -7.23 7.86
CA VAL A 117 -0.19 -7.47 7.03
C VAL A 117 0.11 -6.28 6.14
N LEU A 118 -0.91 -5.53 5.74
CA LEU A 118 -0.77 -4.34 4.92
C LEU A 118 -1.96 -3.43 5.15
N GLN A 119 -1.71 -2.13 5.29
CA GLN A 119 -2.74 -1.11 5.20
C GLN A 119 -2.29 -0.02 4.24
N ILE A 120 -3.20 0.40 3.38
CA ILE A 120 -3.06 1.56 2.48
C ILE A 120 -4.27 2.45 2.73
N VAL A 121 -4.04 3.70 3.12
CA VAL A 121 -5.11 4.65 3.43
C VAL A 121 -4.88 5.92 2.63
N MET A 122 -5.90 6.35 1.91
CA MET A 122 -5.93 7.59 1.12
C MET A 122 -7.32 8.25 1.27
N PRO A 123 -7.48 9.55 0.97
CA PRO A 123 -8.79 10.20 0.99
C PRO A 123 -9.84 9.42 0.18
N GLY A 124 -10.89 8.94 0.86
CA GLY A 124 -11.97 8.17 0.24
C GLY A 124 -11.64 6.71 -0.12
N TYR A 125 -10.41 6.25 0.15
CA TYR A 125 -9.97 4.88 -0.14
C TYR A 125 -9.25 4.23 1.05
N GLY A 126 -9.56 2.97 1.31
CA GLY A 126 -8.83 2.17 2.29
C GLY A 126 -8.63 0.76 1.77
N SER A 127 -7.45 0.18 1.95
CA SER A 127 -7.15 -1.21 1.63
C SER A 127 -6.41 -1.84 2.79
N TYR A 128 -6.96 -2.93 3.31
CA TYR A 128 -6.44 -3.61 4.49
C TYR A 128 -6.32 -5.10 4.21
N ALA A 129 -5.10 -5.61 4.19
CA ALA A 129 -4.81 -7.03 4.06
C ALA A 129 -4.50 -7.62 5.43
N PHE A 130 -5.13 -8.75 5.72
CA PHE A 130 -4.95 -9.51 6.93
C PHE A 130 -4.47 -10.91 6.57
N GLN A 131 -3.69 -11.53 7.46
CA GLN A 131 -3.32 -12.95 7.32
C GLN A 131 -4.60 -13.78 7.23
N ALA A 132 -4.61 -14.80 6.37
CA ALA A 132 -5.75 -15.68 6.22
C ALA A 132 -6.08 -16.35 7.57
N VAL A 133 -7.21 -15.94 8.09
CA VAL A 133 -8.05 -16.69 9.00
C VAL A 133 -9.16 -17.25 8.10
N GLY A 134 -9.46 -18.54 8.20
CA GLY A 134 -10.18 -19.30 7.16
C GLY A 134 -11.54 -18.73 6.72
N GLN A 135 -12.24 -19.46 5.83
CA GLN A 135 -13.52 -19.01 5.26
C GLN A 135 -14.55 -18.53 6.30
N ALA A 136 -14.55 -19.11 7.50
CA ALA A 136 -15.46 -18.73 8.58
C ALA A 136 -15.29 -17.27 9.06
N GLU A 137 -14.08 -16.71 9.01
CA GLU A 137 -13.82 -15.32 9.37
C GLU A 137 -14.30 -14.35 8.29
N VAL A 138 -14.10 -14.71 7.01
CA VAL A 138 -14.63 -13.95 5.88
C VAL A 138 -16.17 -13.92 5.94
N ASP A 139 -16.81 -15.07 6.16
CA ASP A 139 -18.26 -15.18 6.30
C ASP A 139 -18.78 -14.35 7.49
N ARG A 140 -18.05 -14.33 8.61
CA ARG A 140 -18.37 -13.51 9.78
C ARG A 140 -18.30 -12.03 9.45
N TYR A 141 -17.28 -11.59 8.73
CA TYR A 141 -17.12 -10.19 8.34
C TYR A 141 -18.23 -9.76 7.35
N ILE A 142 -18.60 -10.62 6.40
CA ILE A 142 -19.75 -10.40 5.51
C ILE A 142 -21.05 -10.23 6.31
N LEU A 143 -21.27 -11.09 7.32
CA LEU A 143 -22.44 -10.96 8.19
C LEU A 143 -22.46 -9.62 8.94
N GLN A 144 -21.31 -9.14 9.41
CA GLN A 144 -21.19 -7.83 10.06
C GLN A 144 -21.50 -6.69 9.08
N LEU A 145 -21.01 -6.76 7.84
CA LEU A 145 -21.31 -5.77 6.79
C LEU A 145 -22.82 -5.73 6.49
N ASN A 146 -23.45 -6.89 6.33
CA ASN A 146 -24.89 -6.99 6.12
C ASN A 146 -25.68 -6.37 7.29
N GLN A 147 -25.26 -6.62 8.53
CA GLN A 147 -25.86 -6.02 9.73
C GLN A 147 -25.65 -4.49 9.81
N ALA A 148 -24.53 -4.00 9.26
CA ALA A 148 -24.26 -2.57 9.11
C ALA A 148 -25.03 -1.93 7.95
N GLY A 149 -25.83 -2.70 7.19
CA GLY A 149 -26.67 -2.21 6.10
C GLY A 149 -25.94 -2.06 4.77
N PHE A 150 -24.87 -2.81 4.56
CA PHE A 150 -24.31 -3.02 3.22
C PHE A 150 -25.14 -4.05 2.47
N GLU A 151 -25.42 -3.77 1.20
CA GLU A 151 -26.19 -4.64 0.32
C GLU A 151 -25.25 -5.29 -0.70
N GLU A 152 -25.28 -6.62 -0.77
CA GLU A 152 -24.47 -7.38 -1.71
C GLU A 152 -24.83 -7.01 -3.16
N LEU A 153 -23.79 -6.77 -3.97
CA LEU A 153 -23.90 -6.57 -5.39
C LEU A 153 -23.50 -7.85 -6.13
N VAL A 154 -24.44 -8.40 -6.86
CA VAL A 154 -24.17 -9.50 -7.80
C VAL A 154 -23.76 -8.89 -9.14
N ILE A 155 -22.49 -9.03 -9.51
CA ILE A 155 -21.96 -8.62 -10.81
C ILE A 155 -21.82 -9.88 -11.68
N PRO A 156 -22.74 -10.12 -12.65
CA PRO A 156 -22.78 -11.36 -13.43
C PRO A 156 -21.46 -11.69 -14.14
N GLU A 157 -20.78 -10.67 -14.68
CA GLU A 157 -19.52 -10.82 -15.41
C GLU A 157 -18.39 -11.32 -14.49
N LEU A 158 -18.36 -10.83 -13.24
CA LEU A 158 -17.39 -11.30 -12.24
C LEU A 158 -17.68 -12.76 -11.86
N VAL A 159 -18.94 -13.13 -11.73
CA VAL A 159 -19.35 -14.52 -11.46
C VAL A 159 -18.89 -15.46 -12.59
N GLU A 160 -19.01 -15.03 -13.85
CA GLU A 160 -18.54 -15.80 -15.00
C GLU A 160 -17.01 -15.96 -15.00
N ILE A 161 -16.25 -14.89 -14.74
CA ILE A 161 -14.79 -14.94 -14.66
C ILE A 161 -14.32 -15.90 -13.57
N LEU A 162 -14.89 -15.81 -12.37
CA LEU A 162 -14.53 -16.68 -11.25
C LEU A 162 -14.91 -18.14 -11.50
N ALA A 163 -16.03 -18.38 -12.18
CA ALA A 163 -16.44 -19.73 -12.58
C ALA A 163 -15.48 -20.33 -13.62
N MET A 164 -14.94 -19.52 -14.54
CA MET A 164 -13.93 -19.96 -15.51
C MET A 164 -12.60 -20.30 -14.83
N GLU A 165 -12.11 -19.45 -13.92
CA GLU A 165 -10.86 -19.69 -13.19
C GLU A 165 -10.93 -20.95 -12.31
N ALA A 166 -12.08 -21.19 -11.67
CA ALA A 166 -12.32 -22.41 -10.90
C ALA A 166 -12.37 -23.67 -11.77
N ALA A 167 -12.86 -23.56 -13.02
CA ALA A 167 -12.96 -24.69 -13.95
C ALA A 167 -11.61 -25.11 -14.55
N ASP A 168 -10.65 -24.19 -14.67
CA ASP A 168 -9.29 -24.45 -15.18
C ASP A 168 -8.38 -25.19 -14.16
N GLY A 169 -8.94 -25.65 -13.03
CA GLY A 169 -8.23 -26.45 -12.03
C GLY A 169 -7.25 -25.66 -11.18
N ASN A 170 -7.23 -24.33 -11.31
CA ASN A 170 -6.38 -23.44 -10.52
C ASN A 170 -7.11 -23.02 -9.23
N THR A 171 -7.54 -24.00 -8.43
CA THR A 171 -8.32 -23.76 -7.21
C THR A 171 -7.49 -23.13 -6.08
N GLU A 172 -6.16 -23.09 -6.20
CA GLU A 172 -5.30 -22.31 -5.29
C GLU A 172 -5.43 -20.79 -5.53
N THR A 173 -5.86 -20.39 -6.74
CA THR A 173 -6.07 -18.98 -7.13
C THR A 173 -7.54 -18.58 -7.22
N ALA A 174 -8.50 -19.49 -7.03
CA ALA A 174 -9.93 -19.19 -7.07
C ALA A 174 -10.29 -18.35 -5.85
N GLY A 175 -9.95 -17.05 -5.93
CA GLY A 175 -10.14 -16.13 -4.85
C GLY A 175 -11.62 -15.96 -4.56
N PHE A 176 -11.95 -15.86 -3.29
CA PHE A 176 -13.29 -15.45 -2.89
C PHE A 176 -13.41 -13.95 -3.13
N TYR A 177 -14.39 -13.52 -3.92
CA TYR A 177 -14.72 -12.11 -4.11
C TYR A 177 -16.13 -11.82 -3.62
N TYR A 178 -16.28 -10.78 -2.81
CA TYR A 178 -17.56 -10.26 -2.36
C TYR A 178 -17.56 -8.75 -2.54
N ILE A 179 -18.66 -8.23 -3.09
CA ILE A 179 -18.84 -6.79 -3.33
C ILE A 179 -20.15 -6.40 -2.67
N ALA A 180 -20.12 -5.33 -1.87
CA ALA A 180 -21.32 -4.77 -1.28
C ALA A 180 -21.29 -3.25 -1.25
N GLN A 181 -22.45 -2.63 -1.23
CA GLN A 181 -22.61 -1.18 -1.29
C GLN A 181 -23.49 -0.63 -0.18
N LYS A 182 -23.17 0.59 0.23
CA LYS A 182 -24.00 1.41 1.11
C LYS A 182 -23.87 2.87 0.72
N GLY A 183 -24.91 3.42 0.08
CA GLY A 183 -24.90 4.79 -0.41
C GLY A 183 -23.79 5.01 -1.45
N THR A 184 -22.87 5.92 -1.17
CA THR A 184 -21.77 6.29 -2.08
C THR A 184 -20.49 5.49 -1.86
N LEU A 185 -20.52 4.44 -1.03
CA LEU A 185 -19.34 3.64 -0.69
C LEU A 185 -19.56 2.17 -1.07
N SER A 186 -18.51 1.56 -1.60
CA SER A 186 -18.42 0.12 -1.85
C SER A 186 -17.37 -0.53 -0.95
N VAL A 187 -17.65 -1.76 -0.55
CA VAL A 187 -16.71 -2.68 0.09
C VAL A 187 -16.44 -3.81 -0.88
N VAL A 188 -15.17 -4.11 -1.11
CA VAL A 188 -14.72 -5.27 -1.88
C VAL A 188 -13.88 -6.14 -0.95
N ILE A 189 -14.24 -7.41 -0.82
CA ILE A 189 -13.44 -8.42 -0.13
C ILE A 189 -12.86 -9.33 -1.20
N ALA A 190 -11.56 -9.53 -1.15
CA ALA A 190 -10.84 -10.51 -1.97
C ALA A 190 -10.03 -11.42 -1.05
N SER A 191 -10.14 -12.74 -1.18
CA SER A 191 -9.38 -13.69 -0.35
C SER A 191 -8.77 -14.78 -1.19
N ASN A 192 -7.58 -15.25 -0.81
CA ASN A 192 -6.98 -16.49 -1.30
C ASN A 192 -6.62 -17.40 -0.09
N SER A 193 -5.77 -18.43 -0.29
CA SER A 193 -5.36 -19.35 0.78
C SER A 193 -4.55 -18.69 1.90
N ASP A 194 -3.87 -17.58 1.61
CA ASP A 194 -2.80 -17.03 2.46
C ASP A 194 -3.22 -15.70 3.12
N MET A 195 -4.09 -14.94 2.47
CA MET A 195 -4.54 -13.62 2.93
C MET A 195 -5.97 -13.33 2.50
N TYR A 196 -6.62 -12.43 3.24
CA TYR A 196 -7.81 -11.73 2.77
C TYR A 196 -7.63 -10.22 2.86
N THR A 197 -8.15 -9.53 1.86
CA THR A 197 -8.04 -8.09 1.70
C THR A 197 -9.43 -7.48 1.67
N VAL A 198 -9.61 -6.41 2.44
CA VAL A 198 -10.81 -5.59 2.45
C VAL A 198 -10.48 -4.23 1.90
N MET A 199 -11.20 -3.83 0.85
CA MET A 199 -11.04 -2.55 0.16
C MET A 199 -12.30 -1.71 0.28
N PHE A 200 -12.14 -0.42 0.52
CA PHE A 200 -13.16 0.61 0.54
C PHE A 200 -12.88 1.63 -0.54
N GLN A 201 -13.90 1.96 -1.32
CA GLN A 201 -13.78 2.92 -2.41
C GLN A 201 -15.13 3.58 -2.70
N PRO A 202 -15.14 4.76 -3.35
CA PRO A 202 -16.37 5.36 -3.86
C PRO A 202 -17.16 4.38 -4.72
N SER A 203 -18.49 4.35 -4.57
CA SER A 203 -19.34 3.43 -5.33
C SER A 203 -19.43 3.77 -6.81
N THR A 204 -19.18 5.02 -7.18
CA THR A 204 -19.03 5.46 -8.56
C THR A 204 -17.92 4.73 -9.31
N ASP A 205 -16.91 4.26 -8.58
CA ASP A 205 -15.75 3.59 -9.18
C ASP A 205 -16.06 2.12 -9.51
N LEU A 206 -17.19 1.59 -9.02
CA LEU A 206 -17.73 0.28 -9.36
C LEU A 206 -18.91 0.34 -10.33
N ALA A 207 -19.39 1.53 -10.70
CA ALA A 207 -20.49 1.67 -11.64
C ALA A 207 -20.01 1.37 -13.06
N PHE A 208 -20.29 0.16 -13.54
CA PHE A 208 -20.17 -0.22 -14.95
C PHE A 208 -21.35 0.29 -15.79
#